data_AF-A0A7X9IQ25-F1
#
_entry.id   AF-A0A7X9IQ25-F1
#
_cell.length_a   1.000
_cell.length_b   1.000
_cell.length_c   1.000
_cell.angle_alpha   90.00
_cell.angle_beta   90.00
_cell.angle_gamma   90.00
#
_symmetry.space_group_name_H-M   'P 1'
#
loop_
_entity.id
_entity.type
_entity.pdbx_description
1 polymer ?
#
loop_
_entity_poly.entity_id
_entity_poly.type
_entity_poly.pdbx_seq_one_letter_code
_entity_poly.pdbx_strand_id
1 'polypeptide(L)'
;MQEDNEQKVTLEVIRSELQKEKIEDLEQFKSIFEQFHKELKNEVKEFIKYLEWAYEKSGNNEEIKKILEYWSGQNASDLIESLKRLGFSLKKDLGEYFEKSGYRLLEQTRSGKRSDVMYGITRIFITNKQKMRDDLIEAFKPYYSDELFKCFIFTFLGSAIKPKEND
;
A
#
# COMPACT_ATOMS: atom_id res chain seq x y z
N MET A 1 10.89 -24.00 20.26
CA MET A 1 10.89 -22.65 19.67
C MET A 1 10.15 -21.78 20.66
N GLN A 2 10.85 -20.86 21.32
CA GLN A 2 10.23 -19.86 22.18
C GLN A 2 9.53 -18.87 21.26
N GLU A 3 8.21 -18.76 21.38
CA GLU A 3 7.48 -17.62 20.86
C GLU A 3 7.96 -16.41 21.66
N ASP A 4 8.71 -15.51 21.02
CA ASP A 4 8.95 -14.18 21.56
C ASP A 4 7.58 -13.53 21.72
N ASN A 5 7.12 -13.50 22.96
CA ASN A 5 5.90 -12.85 23.37
C ASN A 5 6.20 -11.34 23.39
N GLU A 6 6.30 -10.72 22.20
CA GLU A 6 6.28 -9.26 22.06
C GLU A 6 5.00 -8.77 22.75
N GLN A 7 5.14 -8.14 23.92
CA GLN A 7 4.02 -7.55 24.62
C GLN A 7 3.37 -6.51 23.70
N LYS A 8 2.14 -6.81 23.29
CA LYS A 8 1.31 -5.94 22.45
C LYS A 8 1.03 -4.64 23.21
N VAL A 9 1.40 -3.50 22.64
CA VAL A 9 1.12 -2.19 23.24
C VAL A 9 -0.35 -1.85 23.02
N THR A 10 -1.11 -1.77 24.11
CA THR A 10 -2.55 -1.48 24.02
C THR A 10 -2.84 0.02 24.12
N LEU A 11 -4.07 0.40 23.76
CA LEU A 11 -4.62 1.75 24.01
C LEU A 11 -4.52 2.15 25.48
N GLU A 12 -4.60 1.20 26.40
CA GLU A 12 -4.48 1.44 27.84
C GLU A 12 -3.05 1.84 28.22
N VAL A 13 -2.04 1.21 27.61
CA VAL A 13 -0.63 1.57 27.80
C VAL A 13 -0.39 3.01 27.34
N ILE A 14 -0.85 3.37 26.13
CA ILE A 14 -0.75 4.74 25.61
C ILE A 14 -1.45 5.75 26.53
N ARG A 15 -2.66 5.42 26.98
CA ARG A 15 -3.42 6.28 27.89
C ARG A 15 -2.67 6.50 29.20
N SER A 16 -2.05 5.45 29.75
CA SER A 16 -1.30 5.54 31.00
C SER A 16 -0.06 6.44 30.88
N GLU A 17 0.67 6.35 29.77
CA GLU A 17 1.82 7.22 29.48
C GLU A 17 1.42 8.69 29.33
N LEU A 18 0.29 8.97 28.67
CA LEU A 18 -0.23 10.33 28.50
C LEU A 18 -0.80 10.95 29.78
N GLN A 19 -1.15 10.14 30.76
CA GLN A 19 -1.70 10.60 32.05
C GLN A 19 -0.62 10.88 33.10
N LYS A 20 0.65 10.60 32.81
CA LYS A 20 1.77 10.98 33.68
C LYS A 20 1.91 12.51 33.69
N GLU A 21 2.25 13.07 34.84
CA GLU A 21 2.45 14.53 34.99
C GLU A 21 3.59 15.07 34.12
N LYS A 22 4.57 14.22 33.78
CA LYS A 22 5.68 14.53 32.88
C LYS A 22 6.12 13.27 32.12
N ILE A 23 6.62 13.48 30.91
CA ILE A 23 7.31 12.43 30.15
C ILE A 23 8.75 12.35 30.69
N GLU A 24 9.06 11.26 31.39
CA GLU A 24 10.37 11.08 32.05
C GLU A 24 11.45 10.60 31.07
N ASP A 25 11.08 9.75 30.12
CA ASP A 25 11.95 9.21 29.09
C ASP A 25 11.28 9.38 27.72
N LEU A 26 11.83 10.30 26.92
CA LEU A 26 11.30 10.63 25.60
C LEU A 26 11.53 9.50 24.59
N GLU A 27 12.64 8.76 24.69
CA GLU A 27 12.95 7.67 23.76
C GLU A 27 12.04 6.47 24.03
N GLN A 28 11.83 6.13 25.30
CA GLN A 28 10.87 5.10 25.68
C GLN A 28 9.45 5.49 25.28
N PHE A 29 9.04 6.74 25.55
CA PHE A 29 7.73 7.25 25.14
C PHE A 29 7.54 7.14 23.62
N LYS A 30 8.52 7.59 22.84
CA LYS A 30 8.48 7.49 21.37
C LYS A 30 8.38 6.05 20.90
N SER A 31 9.17 5.14 21.47
CA SER A 31 9.15 3.72 21.12
C SER A 31 7.77 3.09 21.36
N ILE A 32 7.12 3.38 22.49
CA ILE A 32 5.77 2.89 22.81
C ILE A 32 4.76 3.37 21.76
N PHE A 33 4.81 4.64 21.39
CA PHE A 33 3.90 5.20 20.38
C PHE A 33 4.13 4.62 18.99
N GLU A 34 5.39 4.45 18.58
CA GLU A 34 5.75 3.81 17.31
C GLU A 34 5.26 2.36 17.25
N GLN A 35 5.41 1.61 18.35
CA GLN A 35 4.93 0.24 18.46
C GLN A 35 3.40 0.17 18.39
N PHE A 36 2.70 1.00 19.17
CA PHE A 36 1.23 1.07 19.13
C PHE A 36 0.71 1.40 17.73
N HIS A 37 1.30 2.40 17.07
CA HIS A 37 0.89 2.78 15.73
C HIS A 37 1.14 1.68 14.70
N LYS A 38 2.27 0.94 14.82
CA LYS A 38 2.56 -0.24 13.99
C LYS A 38 1.51 -1.34 14.20
N GLU A 39 1.14 -1.61 15.45
CA GLU A 39 0.13 -2.62 15.79
C GLU A 39 -1.26 -2.24 15.27
N LEU A 40 -1.68 -0.98 15.46
CA LEU A 40 -2.93 -0.47 14.91
C LEU A 40 -3.00 -0.63 13.39
N LYS A 41 -1.90 -0.31 12.68
CA LYS A 41 -1.81 -0.53 11.23
C LYS A 41 -1.96 -2.00 10.85
N ASN A 42 -1.39 -2.91 11.64
CA ASN A 42 -1.50 -4.34 11.38
C ASN A 42 -2.94 -4.83 11.61
N GLU A 43 -3.59 -4.40 12.70
CA GLU A 43 -5.00 -4.73 12.97
C GLU A 43 -5.93 -4.23 11.86
N VAL A 44 -5.72 -3.00 11.39
CA VAL A 44 -6.50 -2.43 10.28
C VAL A 44 -6.29 -3.25 8.99
N LYS A 45 -5.05 -3.67 8.70
CA LYS A 45 -4.77 -4.55 7.55
C LYS A 45 -5.47 -5.89 7.68
N GLU A 46 -5.48 -6.50 8.86
CA GLU A 46 -6.20 -7.76 9.09
C GLU A 46 -7.72 -7.58 8.96
N PHE A 47 -8.25 -6.49 9.50
CA PHE A 47 -9.66 -6.14 9.37
C PHE A 47 -10.07 -6.01 7.89
N ILE A 48 -9.26 -5.33 7.07
CA ILE A 48 -9.51 -5.23 5.61
C ILE A 48 -9.49 -6.62 4.97
N LYS A 49 -8.55 -7.51 5.31
CA LYS A 49 -8.53 -8.89 4.80
C LYS A 49 -9.81 -9.66 5.17
N TYR A 50 -10.35 -9.46 6.36
CA TYR A 50 -11.64 -10.08 6.73
C TYR A 50 -12.81 -9.52 5.92
N LEU A 51 -12.81 -8.22 5.60
CA LEU A 51 -13.79 -7.61 4.70
C LEU A 51 -13.65 -8.14 3.26
N GLU A 52 -12.43 -8.32 2.76
CA GLU A 52 -12.17 -8.98 1.47
C GLU A 52 -12.76 -10.40 1.45
N TRP A 53 -12.49 -11.19 2.48
CA TRP A 53 -13.02 -12.53 2.59
C TRP A 53 -14.54 -12.57 2.69
N ALA A 54 -15.15 -11.63 3.42
CA ALA A 54 -16.59 -11.48 3.49
C ALA A 54 -17.19 -11.14 2.12
N TYR A 55 -16.55 -10.24 1.36
CA TYR A 55 -16.96 -9.87 0.02
C TYR A 55 -16.92 -11.07 -0.94
N GLU A 56 -15.83 -11.84 -0.94
CA GLU A 56 -15.71 -13.06 -1.75
C GLU A 56 -16.78 -14.10 -1.39
N LYS A 57 -16.97 -14.37 -0.09
CA LYS A 57 -17.98 -15.33 0.39
C LYS A 57 -19.41 -14.90 0.09
N SER A 58 -19.66 -13.60 0.00
CA SER A 58 -21.00 -13.06 -0.29
C SER A 58 -21.41 -13.18 -1.76
N GLY A 59 -20.54 -13.69 -2.63
CA GLY A 59 -20.79 -13.70 -4.07
C GLY A 59 -20.71 -12.31 -4.70
N ASN A 60 -19.77 -11.48 -4.22
CA ASN A 60 -19.59 -10.09 -4.65
C ASN A 60 -20.77 -9.17 -4.35
N ASN A 61 -21.30 -9.23 -3.12
CA ASN A 61 -22.38 -8.35 -2.68
C ASN A 61 -21.94 -6.87 -2.68
N GLU A 62 -22.75 -6.00 -3.28
CA GLU A 62 -22.44 -4.58 -3.47
C GLU A 62 -22.41 -3.77 -2.15
N GLU A 63 -23.18 -4.15 -1.13
CA GLU A 63 -23.14 -3.47 0.17
C GLU A 63 -21.84 -3.77 0.92
N ILE A 64 -21.39 -5.04 0.90
CA ILE A 64 -20.11 -5.43 1.48
C ILE A 64 -18.96 -4.78 0.71
N LYS A 65 -19.08 -4.67 -0.62
CA LYS A 65 -18.12 -3.95 -1.45
C LYS A 65 -17.96 -2.49 -1.02
N LYS A 66 -19.06 -1.77 -0.78
CA LYS A 66 -19.04 -0.37 -0.30
C LYS A 66 -18.34 -0.24 1.07
N ILE A 67 -18.56 -1.19 1.98
CA ILE A 67 -17.88 -1.21 3.28
C ILE A 67 -16.37 -1.41 3.08
N LEU A 68 -15.99 -2.38 2.24
CA LEU A 68 -14.59 -2.65 1.90
C LEU A 68 -13.93 -1.45 1.22
N GLU A 69 -14.59 -0.81 0.25
CA GLU A 69 -14.14 0.41 -0.42
C GLU A 69 -13.91 1.56 0.58
N TYR A 70 -14.85 1.77 1.50
CA TYR A 70 -14.72 2.81 2.52
C TYR A 70 -13.48 2.59 3.40
N TRP A 71 -13.34 1.40 3.98
CA TRP A 71 -12.24 1.11 4.91
C TRP A 71 -10.87 0.99 4.23
N SER A 72 -10.82 0.41 3.03
CA SER A 72 -9.59 0.38 2.23
C SER A 72 -9.20 1.77 1.74
N GLY A 73 -10.18 2.63 1.43
CA GLY A 73 -9.98 4.02 1.04
C GLY A 73 -9.40 4.90 2.15
N GLN A 74 -9.77 4.69 3.41
CA GLN A 74 -9.18 5.42 4.55
C GLN A 74 -7.66 5.19 4.67
N ASN A 75 -7.18 4.04 4.19
CA ASN A 75 -5.77 3.65 4.21
C ASN A 75 -5.06 3.90 2.87
N ALA A 76 -5.74 4.52 1.90
CA ALA A 76 -5.19 4.78 0.58
C ALA A 76 -3.94 5.69 0.62
N SER A 77 -3.86 6.60 1.59
CA SER A 77 -2.71 7.51 1.77
C SER A 77 -1.41 6.75 2.06
N ASP A 78 -1.48 5.75 2.94
CA ASP A 78 -0.35 4.87 3.27
C ASP A 78 0.11 4.07 2.05
N LEU A 79 -0.85 3.53 1.27
CA LEU A 79 -0.54 2.79 0.06
C LEU A 79 0.08 3.70 -1.01
N ILE A 80 -0.43 4.92 -1.20
CA ILE A 80 0.14 5.94 -2.09
C ILE A 80 1.60 6.23 -1.72
N GLU A 81 1.89 6.47 -0.44
CA GLU A 81 3.26 6.73 0.01
C GLU A 81 4.16 5.50 -0.17
N SER A 82 3.66 4.29 0.10
CA SER A 82 4.43 3.07 -0.14
C SER A 82 4.74 2.86 -1.62
N LEU A 83 3.76 3.07 -2.51
CA LEU A 83 3.92 2.97 -3.95
C LEU A 83 4.90 4.01 -4.50
N LYS A 84 4.89 5.23 -3.96
CA LYS A 84 5.85 6.29 -4.31
C LYS A 84 7.27 5.88 -3.94
N ARG A 85 7.49 5.40 -2.72
CA ARG A 85 8.81 4.90 -2.26
C ARG A 85 9.26 3.71 -3.08
N LEU A 86 8.32 2.80 -3.38
CA LEU A 86 8.57 1.64 -4.21
C LEU A 86 9.04 2.06 -5.60
N GLY A 87 8.33 2.98 -6.25
CA GLY A 87 8.72 3.48 -7.57
C GLY A 87 10.13 4.08 -7.57
N PHE A 88 10.46 4.93 -6.60
CA PHE A 88 11.82 5.46 -6.46
C PHE A 88 12.87 4.36 -6.25
N SER A 89 12.58 3.35 -5.43
CA SER A 89 13.50 2.25 -5.16
C SER A 89 13.79 1.42 -6.41
N LEU A 90 12.80 1.25 -7.29
CA LEU A 90 12.92 0.49 -8.54
C LEU A 90 13.48 1.33 -9.69
N LYS A 91 13.54 2.65 -9.55
CA LYS A 91 13.96 3.58 -10.62
C LYS A 91 15.36 3.26 -11.15
N LYS A 92 16.26 2.79 -10.28
CA LYS A 92 17.63 2.43 -10.67
C LYS A 92 17.66 1.20 -11.58
N ASP A 93 16.91 0.15 -11.22
CA ASP A 93 17.00 -1.16 -11.86
C ASP A 93 16.00 -1.34 -13.00
N LEU A 94 14.79 -0.78 -12.83
CA LEU A 94 13.67 -0.95 -13.75
C LEU A 94 13.26 0.35 -14.46
N GLY A 95 13.83 1.50 -14.10
CA GLY A 95 13.34 2.80 -14.54
C GLY A 95 13.33 3.01 -16.06
N GLU A 96 14.32 2.47 -16.78
CA GLU A 96 14.37 2.53 -18.26
C GLU A 96 13.29 1.66 -18.92
N TYR A 97 12.95 0.52 -18.31
CA TYR A 97 11.87 -0.34 -18.82
C TYR A 97 10.52 0.30 -18.56
N PHE A 98 10.35 0.94 -17.39
CA PHE A 98 9.19 1.74 -17.09
C PHE A 98 9.09 2.97 -17.99
N GLU A 99 10.18 3.63 -18.33
CA GLU A 99 10.18 4.75 -19.27
C GLU A 99 9.71 4.30 -20.67
N LYS A 100 10.28 3.21 -21.21
CA LYS A 100 9.92 2.65 -22.52
C LYS A 100 8.44 2.28 -22.63
N SER A 101 7.83 1.81 -21.55
CA SER A 101 6.41 1.43 -21.51
C SER A 101 5.52 2.49 -20.85
N GLY A 102 6.09 3.55 -20.30
CA GLY A 102 5.48 4.40 -19.28
C GLY A 102 4.30 5.19 -19.82
N TYR A 103 4.46 5.85 -20.96
CA TYR A 103 3.37 6.58 -21.60
C TYR A 103 2.18 5.69 -21.95
N ARG A 104 2.44 4.47 -22.44
CA ARG A 104 1.36 3.50 -22.72
C ARG A 104 0.66 3.07 -21.43
N LEU A 105 1.41 2.76 -20.38
CA LEU A 105 0.86 2.36 -19.08
C LEU A 105 0.05 3.49 -18.44
N LEU A 106 0.53 4.73 -18.51
CA LEU A 106 -0.19 5.93 -18.05
C LEU A 106 -1.50 6.13 -18.81
N GLU A 107 -1.50 5.93 -20.13
CA GLU A 107 -2.70 6.07 -20.96
C GLU A 107 -3.73 4.96 -20.70
N GLN A 108 -3.27 3.72 -20.53
CA GLN A 108 -4.11 2.60 -20.11
C GLN A 108 -4.70 2.83 -18.71
N THR A 109 -3.91 3.39 -17.80
CA THR A 109 -4.34 3.79 -16.45
C THR A 109 -5.41 4.86 -16.52
N ARG A 110 -5.19 5.93 -17.30
CA ARG A 110 -6.16 7.00 -17.54
C ARG A 110 -7.50 6.45 -18.03
N SER A 111 -7.45 5.46 -18.91
CA SER A 111 -8.60 4.76 -19.47
C SER A 111 -9.24 3.72 -18.53
N GLY A 112 -8.74 3.53 -17.31
CA GLY A 112 -9.28 2.54 -16.35
C GLY A 112 -8.99 1.08 -16.71
N LYS A 113 -8.06 0.80 -17.63
CA LYS A 113 -7.76 -0.55 -18.12
C LYS A 113 -6.92 -1.36 -17.14
N ARG A 114 -7.45 -1.60 -15.93
CA ARG A 114 -6.75 -2.20 -14.79
C ARG A 114 -5.98 -3.48 -15.13
N SER A 115 -6.64 -4.42 -15.80
CA SER A 115 -6.01 -5.69 -16.20
C SER A 115 -4.85 -5.45 -17.16
N ASP A 116 -5.01 -4.63 -18.20
CA ASP A 116 -3.96 -4.35 -19.17
C ASP A 116 -2.74 -3.69 -18.54
N VAL A 117 -2.96 -2.77 -17.60
CA VAL A 117 -1.90 -2.12 -16.83
C VAL A 117 -1.20 -3.15 -15.95
N MET A 118 -1.95 -4.03 -15.26
CA MET A 118 -1.39 -5.09 -14.43
C MET A 118 -0.50 -6.02 -15.25
N TYR A 119 -0.96 -6.47 -16.43
CA TYR A 119 -0.17 -7.29 -17.35
C TYR A 119 1.09 -6.57 -17.82
N GLY A 120 0.97 -5.29 -18.18
CA GLY A 120 2.11 -4.49 -18.65
C GLY A 120 3.18 -4.31 -17.58
N ILE A 121 2.79 -3.99 -16.35
CA ILE A 121 3.71 -3.88 -15.21
C ILE A 121 4.31 -5.25 -14.88
N THR A 122 3.49 -6.30 -14.76
CA THR A 122 3.94 -7.67 -14.46
C THR A 122 4.98 -8.14 -15.47
N ARG A 123 4.78 -7.85 -16.76
CA ARG A 123 5.74 -8.19 -17.81
C ARG A 123 7.10 -7.52 -17.59
N ILE A 124 7.14 -6.26 -17.14
CA ILE A 124 8.40 -5.57 -16.82
C ILE A 124 9.15 -6.32 -15.71
N PHE A 125 8.46 -6.68 -14.63
CA PHE A 125 9.05 -7.44 -13.52
C PHE A 125 9.58 -8.82 -13.96
N ILE A 126 8.74 -9.62 -14.63
CA ILE A 126 9.09 -10.97 -15.06
C ILE A 126 10.27 -10.97 -16.05
N THR A 127 10.25 -10.07 -17.05
CA THR A 127 11.31 -9.97 -18.06
C THR A 127 12.66 -9.63 -17.42
N ASN A 128 12.64 -8.89 -16.32
CA ASN A 128 13.83 -8.51 -15.54
C ASN A 128 14.10 -9.45 -14.36
N LYS A 129 13.46 -10.63 -14.31
CA LYS A 129 13.64 -11.65 -13.26
C LYS A 129 13.38 -11.12 -11.84
N GLN A 130 12.50 -10.13 -11.70
CA GLN A 130 12.09 -9.60 -10.41
C GLN A 130 10.67 -10.05 -10.05
N LYS A 131 10.40 -10.29 -8.77
CA LYS A 131 9.04 -10.54 -8.27
C LYS A 131 8.28 -9.21 -8.16
N MET A 132 7.01 -9.22 -8.56
CA MET A 132 6.13 -8.08 -8.30
C MET A 132 5.96 -7.89 -6.80
N ARG A 133 5.96 -6.63 -6.36
CA ARG A 133 5.91 -6.27 -4.94
C ARG A 133 4.47 -6.24 -4.45
N ASP A 134 4.24 -6.69 -3.22
CA ASP A 134 2.90 -6.91 -2.69
C ASP A 134 2.06 -5.61 -2.64
N ASP A 135 2.67 -4.48 -2.30
CA ASP A 135 2.00 -3.16 -2.35
C ASP A 135 1.50 -2.80 -3.76
N LEU A 136 2.25 -3.20 -4.79
CA LEU A 136 1.83 -2.98 -6.16
C LEU A 136 0.72 -3.95 -6.57
N ILE A 137 0.71 -5.19 -6.06
CA ILE A 137 -0.38 -6.16 -6.27
C ILE A 137 -1.66 -5.65 -5.59
N GLU A 138 -1.56 -5.14 -4.36
CA GLU A 138 -2.65 -4.54 -3.60
C GLU A 138 -3.34 -3.44 -4.42
N ALA A 139 -2.57 -2.55 -5.06
CA ALA A 139 -3.09 -1.47 -5.90
C ALA A 139 -3.96 -1.93 -7.08
N PHE A 140 -3.88 -3.20 -7.49
CA PHE A 140 -4.67 -3.78 -8.57
C PHE A 140 -5.93 -4.51 -8.10
N LYS A 141 -6.18 -4.63 -6.80
CA LYS A 141 -7.32 -5.40 -6.31
C LYS A 141 -8.66 -4.80 -6.80
N PRO A 142 -9.62 -5.66 -7.19
CA PRO A 142 -10.83 -5.22 -7.91
C PRO A 142 -11.78 -4.38 -7.06
N TYR A 143 -11.69 -4.48 -5.73
CA TYR A 143 -12.54 -3.69 -4.82
C TYR A 143 -12.15 -2.22 -4.74
N TYR A 144 -10.96 -1.81 -5.20
CA TYR A 144 -10.68 -0.38 -5.29
C TYR A 144 -11.48 0.26 -6.41
N SER A 145 -11.99 1.46 -6.16
CA SER A 145 -12.60 2.29 -7.21
C SER A 145 -11.59 2.59 -8.32
N ASP A 146 -12.10 2.90 -9.51
CA ASP A 146 -11.23 3.24 -10.64
C ASP A 146 -10.41 4.51 -10.38
N GLU A 147 -10.94 5.45 -9.61
CA GLU A 147 -10.25 6.66 -9.17
C GLU A 147 -9.06 6.32 -8.26
N LEU A 148 -9.25 5.45 -7.27
CA LEU A 148 -8.17 5.03 -6.37
C LEU A 148 -7.11 4.23 -7.13
N PHE A 149 -7.54 3.27 -7.96
CA PHE A 149 -6.65 2.55 -8.86
C PHE A 149 -5.78 3.51 -9.70
N LYS A 150 -6.41 4.51 -10.34
CA LYS A 150 -5.69 5.52 -11.14
C LYS A 150 -4.67 6.28 -10.30
N CYS A 151 -5.07 6.77 -9.13
CA CYS A 151 -4.18 7.48 -8.21
C CYS A 151 -2.96 6.62 -7.83
N PHE A 152 -3.18 5.37 -7.43
CA PHE A 152 -2.12 4.44 -7.06
C PHE A 152 -1.11 4.23 -8.19
N ILE A 153 -1.59 3.95 -9.39
CA ILE A 153 -0.71 3.68 -10.53
C ILE A 153 -0.02 4.95 -11.03
N PHE A 154 -0.69 6.10 -11.03
CA PHE A 154 -0.03 7.37 -11.38
C PHE A 154 1.09 7.71 -10.40
N THR A 155 0.87 7.52 -9.09
CA THR A 155 1.91 7.72 -8.07
C THR A 155 3.09 6.78 -8.28
N PHE A 156 2.83 5.49 -8.50
CA PHE A 156 3.87 4.51 -8.75
C PHE A 156 4.67 4.82 -10.03
N LEU A 157 4.00 4.98 -11.18
CA LEU A 157 4.66 5.23 -12.46
C LEU A 157 5.41 6.56 -12.46
N GLY A 158 4.84 7.62 -11.88
CA GLY A 158 5.48 8.93 -11.81
C GLY A 158 6.78 8.94 -11.00
N SER A 159 6.92 8.03 -10.03
CA SER A 159 8.16 7.86 -9.25
C SER A 159 9.13 6.85 -9.88
N ALA A 160 8.62 5.82 -10.56
CA ALA A 160 9.41 4.76 -11.19
C ALA A 160 10.05 5.14 -12.53
N ILE A 161 9.41 6.01 -13.31
CA ILE A 161 9.91 6.45 -14.63
C ILE A 161 11.16 7.33 -14.44
N LYS A 162 12.25 7.02 -15.16
CA LYS A 162 13.41 7.92 -15.26
C LYS A 162 12.99 9.17 -16.05
N PRO A 163 13.32 10.39 -15.57
CA PRO A 163 13.12 11.58 -16.37
C PRO A 163 13.98 11.45 -17.62
N LYS A 164 13.49 11.88 -18.78
CA LYS A 164 14.36 12.06 -19.93
C LYS A 164 15.43 13.06 -19.55
N GLU A 165 16.70 12.65 -19.59
CA GLU A 165 17.80 13.61 -19.69
C GLU A 165 17.60 14.32 -21.04
N ASN A 166 17.40 15.64 -21.00
CA ASN A 166 17.43 16.44 -22.21
C ASN A 166 18.91 16.52 -22.61
N ASP A 167 19.32 15.66 -23.54
CA ASP A 167 20.57 15.82 -24.31
C ASP A 167 20.50 17.06 -25.21
#